data_AF-A0A353D4H2-F1
#
_entry.id   AF-A0A353D4H2-F1
#
_cell.length_a   1.000
_cell.length_b   1.000
_cell.length_c   1.000
_cell.angle_alpha   90.00
_cell.angle_beta   90.00
_cell.angle_gamma   90.00
#
_symmetry.space_group_name_H-M   'P 1'
#
loop_
_entity.id
_entity.type
_entity.pdbx_description
1 polymer ?
#
loop_
_entity_poly.entity_id
_entity_poly.type
_entity_poly.pdbx_seq_one_letter_code
_entity_poly.pdbx_strand_id
1 'polypeptide(L)'
;LYMTERRIRYASAPALRDSAVYFKSGSLYSCVKEEGFKCGKYKGNKRNYMNSLAIIETTNDGYQLDYIAGLISNVLRVNSAVEHQTFGMRIHRMIEKAHPPVKVQPMLSQPPPVEKAM
;
A
#
# COMPACT_ATOMS: atom_id res chain seq x y z
N LEU A 1 -17.45 -3.71 3.28
CA LEU A 1 -16.35 -4.12 2.38
C LEU A 1 -16.54 -5.60 2.05
N TYR A 2 -16.72 -5.98 0.78
CA TYR A 2 -16.73 -7.40 0.39
C TYR A 2 -15.29 -7.85 0.16
N MET A 3 -14.80 -8.80 0.96
CA MET A 3 -13.44 -9.33 0.87
C MET A 3 -13.48 -10.63 0.06
N THR A 4 -13.08 -10.57 -1.20
CA THR A 4 -13.20 -11.72 -2.12
C THR A 4 -12.02 -12.70 -2.01
N GLU A 5 -10.82 -12.21 -1.70
CA GLU A 5 -9.59 -13.00 -1.53
C GLU A 5 -8.59 -12.27 -0.60
N ARG A 6 -7.80 -13.04 0.16
CA ARG A 6 -6.67 -12.50 0.94
C ARG A 6 -5.49 -12.24 0.00
N ARG A 7 -5.17 -10.96 -0.21
CA ARG A 7 -4.00 -10.46 -0.97
C ARG A 7 -4.03 -10.58 -2.50
N ILE A 8 -4.94 -9.84 -3.15
CA ILE A 8 -4.88 -9.60 -4.61
C ILE A 8 -4.50 -8.15 -4.94
N ARG A 9 -3.85 -7.94 -6.09
CA ARG A 9 -3.51 -6.63 -6.66
C ARG A 9 -2.68 -5.73 -5.74
N TYR A 10 -3.34 -4.89 -4.94
CA TYR A 10 -2.66 -3.96 -4.03
C TYR A 10 -1.88 -4.71 -2.96
N ALA A 11 -2.51 -5.75 -2.41
CA ALA A 11 -2.02 -6.50 -1.27
C ALA A 11 -1.05 -7.65 -1.64
N SER A 12 -0.79 -7.86 -2.94
CA SER A 12 0.19 -8.85 -3.45
C SER A 12 1.59 -8.26 -3.62
N ALA A 13 1.80 -6.97 -3.37
CA ALA A 13 3.14 -6.38 -3.38
C ALA A 13 3.99 -6.94 -2.23
N PRO A 14 5.23 -7.43 -2.47
CA PRO A 14 6.09 -7.99 -1.42
C PRO A 14 6.39 -7.02 -0.28
N ALA A 15 6.42 -5.71 -0.55
CA ALA A 15 6.63 -4.69 0.47
C ALA A 15 5.53 -4.70 1.56
N LEU A 16 4.31 -5.09 1.21
CA LEU A 16 3.16 -5.10 2.12
C LEU A 16 2.96 -6.47 2.80
N ARG A 17 3.94 -7.38 2.71
CA ARG A 17 3.80 -8.77 3.19
C ARG A 17 3.50 -8.84 4.69
N ASP A 18 4.08 -7.92 5.46
CA ASP A 18 4.00 -7.96 6.93
C ASP A 18 2.94 -6.99 7.49
N SER A 19 2.17 -6.33 6.60
CA SER A 19 1.05 -5.45 6.96
C SER A 19 -0.31 -6.13 6.74
N ALA A 20 -1.30 -5.74 7.55
CA ALA A 20 -2.71 -5.93 7.22
C ALA A 20 -3.13 -4.89 6.17
N VAL A 21 -3.83 -5.35 5.12
CA VAL A 21 -4.19 -4.50 3.97
C VAL A 21 -5.67 -4.66 3.66
N TYR A 22 -6.42 -3.58 3.85
CA TYR A 22 -7.81 -3.47 3.41
C TYR A 22 -7.84 -2.58 2.19
N PHE A 23 -8.35 -3.05 1.06
CA PHE A 23 -8.30 -2.26 -0.17
C PHE A 23 -9.55 -2.44 -1.02
N LYS A 24 -9.80 -1.42 -1.84
CA LYS A 24 -10.78 -1.46 -2.92
C LYS A 24 -10.19 -0.76 -4.14
N SER A 25 -10.28 -1.44 -5.28
CA SER A 25 -9.85 -0.90 -6.57
C SER A 25 -10.99 -0.99 -7.58
N GLY A 26 -11.10 0.01 -8.45
CA GLY A 26 -12.02 0.03 -9.58
C GLY A 26 -11.32 0.62 -10.81
N SER A 27 -11.62 0.05 -11.98
CA SER A 27 -11.15 0.57 -13.25
C SER A 27 -12.33 0.73 -14.20
N LEU A 28 -12.54 1.94 -14.71
CA LEU A 28 -13.55 2.25 -15.71
C LEU A 28 -12.87 2.76 -16.97
N TYR A 29 -12.88 1.93 -18.01
CA TYR A 29 -12.16 2.23 -19.25
C TYR A 29 -13.04 2.08 -20.48
N SER A 30 -12.71 2.82 -21.53
CA SER A 30 -13.27 2.61 -22.86
C SER A 30 -12.28 3.03 -23.93
N CYS A 31 -12.46 2.44 -25.12
CA CYS A 31 -11.56 2.65 -26.23
C CYS A 31 -12.23 3.34 -27.41
N VAL A 32 -11.41 3.99 -28.22
CA VAL A 32 -11.72 4.50 -29.56
C VAL A 32 -10.67 3.96 -30.53
N LYS A 33 -11.02 3.85 -31.81
CA LYS A 33 -10.05 3.48 -32.85
C LYS A 33 -8.98 4.57 -32.94
N GLU A 34 -7.72 4.17 -32.90
CA GLU A 34 -6.55 5.04 -32.98
C GLU A 34 -5.42 4.24 -33.62
N GLU A 35 -4.73 4.84 -34.59
CA GLU A 35 -3.61 4.19 -35.28
C GLU A 35 -2.47 3.90 -34.30
N GLY A 36 -1.89 2.70 -34.36
CA GLY A 36 -0.84 2.27 -33.43
C GLY A 36 -1.31 1.90 -32.02
N PHE A 37 -2.62 1.99 -31.70
CA PHE A 37 -3.13 1.60 -30.39
C PHE A 37 -4.09 0.40 -30.47
N LYS A 38 -3.72 -0.68 -29.78
CA LYS A 38 -4.61 -1.83 -29.54
C LYS A 38 -5.26 -1.71 -28.16
N CYS A 39 -6.58 -1.59 -28.16
CA CYS A 39 -7.38 -1.63 -26.93
C CYS A 39 -7.14 -2.94 -26.15
N GLY A 40 -7.05 -2.86 -24.83
CA GLY A 40 -6.85 -4.01 -23.95
C GLY A 40 -7.65 -3.91 -22.67
N LYS A 41 -7.66 -4.99 -21.87
CA LYS A 41 -8.29 -4.99 -20.56
C LYS A 41 -7.65 -3.90 -19.69
N TYR A 42 -8.48 -3.04 -19.10
CA TYR A 42 -8.06 -1.97 -18.21
C TYR A 42 -7.10 -0.95 -18.86
N LYS A 43 -7.09 -0.87 -20.20
CA LYS A 43 -6.15 -0.09 -20.99
C LYS A 43 -6.92 0.73 -22.03
N GLY A 44 -7.70 1.71 -21.56
CA GLY A 44 -8.51 2.59 -22.43
C GLY A 44 -7.73 3.78 -22.97
N ASN A 45 -8.00 4.20 -24.21
CA ASN A 45 -7.45 5.43 -24.81
C ASN A 45 -8.46 6.60 -24.88
N LYS A 46 -9.76 6.34 -24.70
CA LYS A 46 -10.78 7.41 -24.56
C LYS A 46 -10.91 7.87 -23.11
N ARG A 47 -11.00 6.90 -22.21
CA ARG A 47 -11.00 7.08 -20.74
C ARG A 47 -10.42 5.82 -20.13
N ASN A 48 -9.69 5.98 -19.04
CA ASN A 48 -9.16 4.91 -18.24
C ASN A 48 -9.06 5.35 -16.79
N TYR A 49 -10.21 5.48 -16.14
CA TYR A 49 -10.26 5.91 -14.75
C TYR A 49 -9.84 4.77 -13.83
N MET A 50 -8.88 5.08 -12.99
CA MET A 50 -8.30 4.22 -11.98
C MET A 50 -8.64 4.81 -10.61
N ASN A 51 -9.42 4.08 -9.83
CA ASN A 51 -9.83 4.47 -8.48
C ASN A 51 -9.29 3.44 -7.49
N SER A 52 -8.40 3.86 -6.59
CA SER A 52 -7.71 2.99 -5.66
C SER A 52 -7.82 3.55 -4.25
N LEU A 53 -8.19 2.69 -3.29
CA LEU A 53 -8.17 2.99 -1.87
C LEU A 53 -7.52 1.81 -1.14
N ALA A 54 -6.59 2.11 -0.22
CA ALA A 54 -6.00 1.14 0.68
C ALA A 54 -5.88 1.71 2.08
N ILE A 55 -6.16 0.88 3.08
CA ILE A 55 -5.93 1.11 4.50
C ILE A 55 -4.90 0.07 4.90
N ILE A 56 -3.80 0.54 5.46
CA ILE A 56 -2.64 -0.26 5.84
C ILE A 56 -2.48 -0.15 7.34
N GLU A 57 -2.33 -1.30 7.98
CA GLU A 57 -2.03 -1.39 9.40
C GLU A 57 -0.80 -2.28 9.57
N THR A 58 0.23 -1.76 10.24
CA THR A 58 1.50 -2.47 10.46
C THR A 58 1.88 -2.37 11.92
N THR A 59 1.96 -3.51 12.59
CA THR A 59 2.42 -3.63 13.97
C THR A 59 3.50 -4.71 14.05
N ASN A 60 4.75 -4.31 14.31
CA ASN A 60 5.90 -5.22 14.38
C ASN A 60 6.98 -4.65 15.31
N ASP A 61 7.48 -5.40 16.29
CA ASP A 61 8.70 -5.05 17.06
C ASP A 61 8.71 -3.60 17.62
N GLY A 62 7.57 -3.11 18.11
CA GLY A 62 7.42 -1.74 18.63
C GLY A 62 7.26 -0.66 17.54
N TYR A 63 7.23 -1.04 16.28
CA TYR A 63 6.87 -0.21 15.14
C TYR A 63 5.35 -0.27 14.88
N GLN A 64 4.72 0.91 14.84
CA GLN A 64 3.35 1.08 14.40
C GLN A 64 3.34 1.99 13.17
N LEU A 65 2.78 1.52 12.06
CA LEU A 65 2.56 2.33 10.87
C LEU A 65 1.18 2.04 10.28
N ASP A 66 0.26 2.96 10.54
CA ASP A 66 -1.11 2.91 10.04
C ASP A 66 -1.41 4.12 9.15
N TYR A 67 -1.99 3.88 7.98
CA TYR A 67 -2.33 4.96 7.06
C TYR A 67 -3.40 4.55 6.05
N ILE A 68 -4.02 5.56 5.45
CA ILE A 68 -4.95 5.41 4.32
C ILE A 68 -4.35 6.10 3.10
N ALA A 69 -4.35 5.41 1.96
CA ALA A 69 -3.91 5.94 0.67
C ALA A 69 -5.04 5.83 -0.36
N GLY A 70 -5.38 6.96 -0.99
CA GLY A 70 -6.39 7.06 -2.03
C GLY A 70 -5.86 7.71 -3.30
N LEU A 71 -6.24 7.20 -4.48
CA LEU A 71 -5.92 7.80 -5.78
C LEU A 71 -7.09 7.64 -6.74
N ILE A 72 -7.43 8.75 -7.40
CA ILE A 72 -8.36 8.79 -8.53
C ILE A 72 -7.61 9.46 -9.69
N SER A 73 -7.44 8.76 -10.80
CA SER A 73 -6.69 9.28 -11.95
C SER A 73 -7.18 8.70 -13.28
N ASN A 74 -6.88 9.38 -14.40
CA ASN A 74 -7.14 8.90 -15.75
C ASN A 74 -5.82 8.42 -16.40
N VAL A 75 -5.58 7.10 -16.38
CA VAL A 75 -4.32 6.47 -16.82
C VAL A 75 -4.41 5.93 -18.24
N LEU A 76 -4.62 6.84 -19.20
CA LEU A 76 -4.82 6.48 -20.61
C LEU A 76 -3.71 5.57 -21.14
N ARG A 77 -4.09 4.57 -21.95
CA ARG A 77 -3.18 3.61 -22.61
C ARG A 77 -2.29 2.80 -21.65
N VAL A 78 -2.54 2.83 -20.34
CA VAL A 78 -1.84 2.03 -19.33
C VAL A 78 -2.77 0.96 -18.78
N ASN A 79 -2.26 -0.23 -18.43
CA ASN A 79 -3.08 -1.25 -17.79
C ASN A 79 -3.31 -0.90 -16.31
N SER A 80 -4.46 -0.32 -15.98
CA SER A 80 -4.74 0.15 -14.62
C SER A 80 -4.78 -0.96 -13.57
N ALA A 81 -5.02 -2.23 -13.96
CA ALA A 81 -4.98 -3.35 -13.01
C ALA A 81 -3.58 -3.57 -12.43
N VAL A 82 -2.54 -3.41 -13.25
CA VAL A 82 -1.13 -3.49 -12.82
C VAL A 82 -0.76 -2.22 -12.04
N GLU A 83 -1.22 -1.06 -12.49
CA GLU A 83 -0.94 0.21 -11.80
C GLU A 83 -1.50 0.25 -10.38
N HIS A 84 -2.64 -0.39 -10.11
CA HIS A 84 -3.13 -0.53 -8.73
C HIS A 84 -2.07 -1.17 -7.83
N GLN A 85 -1.45 -2.27 -8.28
CA GLN A 85 -0.38 -2.94 -7.52
C GLN A 85 0.87 -2.05 -7.38
N THR A 86 1.32 -1.44 -8.49
CA THR A 86 2.52 -0.60 -8.49
C THR A 86 2.36 0.63 -7.60
N PHE A 87 1.19 1.28 -7.66
CA PHE A 87 0.84 2.42 -6.80
C PHE A 87 0.92 2.04 -5.32
N GLY A 88 0.36 0.89 -4.93
CA GLY A 88 0.43 0.40 -3.55
C GLY A 88 1.84 0.16 -3.04
N MET A 89 2.66 -0.52 -3.83
CA MET A 89 4.06 -0.73 -3.50
C MET A 89 4.83 0.58 -3.35
N ARG A 90 4.69 1.51 -4.30
CA ARG A 90 5.45 2.77 -4.31
C ARG A 90 5.07 3.69 -3.15
N ILE A 91 3.78 3.83 -2.86
CA ILE A 91 3.31 4.65 -1.74
C ILE A 91 3.79 4.05 -0.42
N HIS A 92 3.68 2.73 -0.24
CA HIS A 92 4.14 2.10 0.98
C HIS A 92 5.63 2.34 1.23
N ARG A 93 6.49 2.13 0.22
CA ARG A 93 7.94 2.42 0.32
C ARG A 93 8.24 3.88 0.64
N MET A 94 7.47 4.81 0.06
CA MET A 94 7.62 6.24 0.33
C MET A 94 7.27 6.56 1.80
N ILE A 95 6.19 5.98 2.32
CA ILE A 95 5.74 6.21 3.69
C ILE A 95 6.70 5.56 4.70
N GLU A 96 7.17 4.33 4.45
CA GLU A 96 8.20 3.67 5.27
C GLU A 96 9.47 4.54 5.38
N LYS A 97 9.91 5.12 4.25
CA LYS A 97 11.08 6.00 4.22
C LYS A 97 10.86 7.28 5.04
N ALA A 98 9.64 7.83 5.04
CA ALA A 98 9.29 9.01 5.81
C ALA A 98 9.07 8.71 7.31
N HIS A 99 8.74 7.47 7.66
CA HIS A 99 8.44 7.02 9.01
C HIS A 99 9.26 5.78 9.36
N PRO A 100 10.60 5.92 9.49
CA PRO A 100 11.45 4.79 9.84
C PRO A 100 11.10 4.28 11.26
N PRO A 101 11.25 2.98 11.54
CA PRO A 101 11.03 2.44 12.86
C PRO A 101 11.93 3.13 13.89
N VAL A 102 11.33 3.57 14.99
CA VAL A 102 12.08 4.11 16.12
C VAL A 102 12.80 2.93 16.76
N LYS A 103 14.14 2.95 16.71
CA LYS A 103 14.95 1.98 17.46
C LYS A 103 14.74 2.22 18.95
N VAL A 104 13.92 1.39 19.59
CA VAL A 104 13.88 1.34 21.05
C VAL A 104 15.25 0.80 21.48
N GLN A 105 16.10 1.67 22.03
CA GLN A 105 17.29 1.20 22.72
C GLN A 105 16.83 0.34 23.90
N PRO A 106 17.42 -0.83 24.16
CA PRO A 106 17.09 -1.56 25.36
C PRO A 106 17.33 -0.62 26.55
N MET A 107 16.31 -0.36 27.35
CA MET A 107 16.51 0.26 28.66
C MET A 107 17.53 -0.62 29.38
N LEU A 108 18.74 -0.09 29.61
CA LEU A 108 19.66 -0.68 30.57
C LEU A 108 18.87 -0.83 31.87
N SER A 109 18.57 -2.07 32.25
CA SER A 109 17.91 -2.39 33.50
C SER A 109 18.68 -1.68 34.61
N GLN A 110 18.07 -0.68 35.24
CA GLN A 110 18.66 -0.08 36.42
C GLN A 110 18.83 -1.21 37.45
N PRO A 111 20.03 -1.38 38.03
CA PRO A 111 20.21 -2.38 39.08
C PRO A 111 19.23 -2.07 40.23
N PRO A 112 18.69 -3.10 40.90
CA PRO A 112 17.74 -2.90 41.99
C PRO A 112 18.35 -1.98 43.06
N PRO A 113 17.53 -1.19 43.77
CA PRO A 113 18.03 -0.33 44.83
C PRO A 113 18.79 -1.18 45.85
N VAL A 114 20.04 -0.81 46.14
CA VAL A 114 20.82 -1.44 47.20
C VAL A 114 20.12 -1.10 48.51
N GLU A 115 19.42 -2.08 49.08
CA GLU A 115 18.86 -1.99 50.42
C GLU A 115 20.03 -1.83 51.39
N LYS A 116 20.20 -0.62 51.93
CA LYS A 116 21.16 -0.38 53.01
C LYS A 116 20.60 -1.03 54.26
N ALA A 117 21.16 -2.17 54.64
CA ALA A 117 20.95 -2.77 55.95
C ALA A 117 21.35 -1.77 57.04
N MET A 118 20.41 -1.51 57.95
CA MET A 118 20.65 -0.90 59.27
C MET A 118 20.92 -2.00 60.29
#